data_AF-A0AAN6TD78-F1
#
_entry.id   AF-A0AAN6TD78-F1
#
_cell.length_a   1.000
_cell.length_b   1.000
_cell.length_c   1.000
_cell.angle_alpha   90.00
_cell.angle_beta   90.00
_cell.angle_gamma   90.00
#
_symmetry.space_group_name_H-M   'P 1'
#
loop_
_entity.id
_entity.type
_entity.pdbx_description
1 polymer ?
#
loop_
_entity_poly.entity_id
_entity_poly.type
_entity_poly.pdbx_seq_one_letter_code
_entity_poly.pdbx_strand_id
1 'polypeptide(L)'
;MGKNHGYRTMPLGEARKLLPSQPETGHAPNSLDTTKLGWVRAGDPRSELVLALVKEERGMALLFNDNPLDSDELPYPDADRAAAFSPLVQVRKGNYSTPTYLVFGDEDEIAPFSKGVEFSRAMENHGVEGGFLAVKGAKHIYDLDLAPGSEGWKMGVGPGYDFLLNQIEKAHLRRL
;
A
#
# COMPACT_ATOMS: atom_id res chain seq x y z
N MET A 1 -5.39 -9.19 -6.81
CA MET A 1 -5.90 -8.08 -6.00
C MET A 1 -7.41 -8.18 -5.81
N GLY A 2 -7.88 -8.22 -4.56
CA GLY A 2 -9.28 -8.01 -4.17
C GLY A 2 -10.29 -9.00 -4.75
N LYS A 3 -9.95 -10.27 -4.97
CA LYS A 3 -10.76 -11.26 -5.74
C LYS A 3 -12.26 -11.32 -5.40
N ASN A 4 -12.65 -10.94 -4.19
CA ASN A 4 -14.02 -10.98 -3.71
C ASN A 4 -14.86 -9.72 -4.02
N HIS A 5 -14.24 -8.65 -4.54
CA HIS A 5 -14.96 -7.44 -4.99
C HIS A 5 -15.17 -7.45 -6.50
N GLY A 6 -16.31 -6.90 -6.92
CA GLY A 6 -16.63 -6.66 -8.33
C GLY A 6 -15.72 -5.60 -8.97
N TYR A 7 -15.94 -5.36 -10.25
CA TYR A 7 -15.39 -4.19 -10.95
C TYR A 7 -16.20 -2.93 -10.58
N ARG A 8 -15.74 -1.78 -11.09
CA ARG A 8 -16.51 -0.55 -11.03
C ARG A 8 -17.93 -0.71 -11.54
N THR A 9 -18.85 0.04 -10.93
CA THR A 9 -20.25 0.14 -11.37
C THR A 9 -20.59 1.52 -11.94
N MET A 10 -19.71 2.49 -11.75
CA MET A 10 -19.87 3.86 -12.22
C MET A 10 -18.81 4.20 -13.28
N PRO A 11 -19.19 4.88 -14.39
CA PRO A 11 -18.22 5.41 -15.33
C PRO A 11 -17.29 6.44 -14.65
N LEU A 12 -16.00 6.46 -15.00
CA LEU A 12 -15.01 7.36 -14.40
C LEU A 12 -15.36 8.85 -14.58
N GLY A 13 -15.92 9.20 -15.74
CA GLY A 13 -16.37 10.57 -16.01
C GLY A 13 -17.55 11.01 -15.13
N GLU A 14 -18.39 10.07 -14.69
CA GLU A 14 -19.44 10.33 -13.71
C GLU A 14 -18.86 10.40 -12.30
N ALA A 15 -17.98 9.44 -11.94
CA ALA A 15 -17.29 9.44 -10.65
C ALA A 15 -16.57 10.78 -10.42
N ARG A 16 -15.82 11.27 -11.42
CA ARG A 16 -15.13 12.57 -11.38
C ARG A 16 -16.06 13.75 -11.05
N LYS A 17 -17.29 13.75 -11.58
CA LYS A 17 -18.27 14.82 -11.32
C LYS A 17 -18.85 14.74 -9.91
N LEU A 18 -18.95 13.54 -9.35
CA LEU A 18 -19.50 13.28 -8.02
C LEU A 18 -18.46 13.36 -6.90
N LEU A 19 -17.16 13.34 -7.24
CA LEU A 19 -16.10 13.52 -6.25
C LEU A 19 -16.27 14.88 -5.53
N PRO A 20 -16.07 14.92 -4.21
CA PRO A 20 -16.11 16.16 -3.46
C PRO A 20 -14.98 17.09 -3.91
N SER A 21 -15.27 18.40 -3.93
CA SER A 21 -14.27 19.42 -4.27
C SER A 21 -13.22 19.65 -3.18
N GLN A 22 -13.46 19.11 -1.98
CA GLN A 22 -12.55 19.15 -0.85
C GLN A 22 -12.08 17.73 -0.50
N PRO A 23 -10.81 17.55 -0.10
CA PRO A 23 -10.32 16.25 0.31
C PRO A 23 -11.03 15.81 1.60
N GLU A 24 -11.67 14.65 1.55
CA GLU A 24 -12.16 13.96 2.75
C GLU A 24 -11.06 13.06 3.29
N THR A 25 -10.68 13.25 4.55
CA THR A 25 -9.54 12.55 5.17
C THR A 25 -9.95 11.33 6.00
N GLY A 26 -11.19 10.84 5.87
CA GLY A 26 -11.67 9.73 6.69
C GLY A 26 -12.76 8.90 6.03
N HIS A 27 -12.50 7.61 5.90
CA HIS A 27 -13.55 6.59 5.93
C HIS A 27 -13.57 6.08 7.37
N ALA A 28 -14.67 6.24 8.12
CA ALA A 28 -14.75 5.73 9.49
C ALA A 28 -14.45 4.22 9.47
N PRO A 29 -13.28 3.77 9.95
CA PRO A 29 -12.97 2.35 9.99
C PRO A 29 -13.93 1.73 10.98
N ASN A 30 -14.78 0.82 10.51
CA ASN A 30 -15.63 0.05 11.38
C ASN A 30 -14.88 -1.23 11.73
N SER A 31 -14.55 -1.44 13.00
CA SER A 31 -13.87 -2.66 13.46
C SER A 31 -14.72 -3.93 13.28
N LEU A 32 -16.01 -3.78 12.98
CA LEU A 32 -16.89 -4.88 12.57
C LEU A 32 -16.88 -5.12 11.06
N ASP A 33 -16.12 -4.35 10.29
CA ASP A 33 -16.05 -4.49 8.84
C ASP A 33 -15.16 -5.66 8.43
N THR A 34 -15.82 -6.74 8.04
CA THR A 34 -15.17 -7.97 7.59
C THR A 34 -15.07 -8.07 6.07
N THR A 35 -15.41 -6.99 5.33
CA THR A 35 -15.60 -7.02 3.88
C THR A 35 -14.31 -7.05 3.07
N LYS A 36 -13.13 -7.07 3.70
CA LYS A 36 -11.79 -7.22 3.07
C LYS A 36 -11.31 -6.01 2.25
N LEU A 37 -12.16 -4.99 2.09
CA LEU A 37 -11.87 -3.61 1.69
C LEU A 37 -12.94 -2.70 2.32
N GLY A 38 -13.02 -2.64 3.65
CA GLY A 38 -14.12 -2.01 4.41
C GLY A 38 -14.42 -0.52 4.15
N TRP A 39 -13.60 0.12 3.33
CA TRP A 39 -13.79 1.49 2.85
C TRP A 39 -14.44 1.57 1.46
N VAL A 40 -14.58 0.45 0.73
CA VAL A 40 -15.19 0.42 -0.61
C VAL A 40 -16.71 0.22 -0.50
N ARG A 41 -17.48 1.16 -1.03
CA ARG A 41 -18.94 1.16 -1.04
C ARG A 41 -19.46 1.29 -2.48
N ALA A 42 -20.42 0.44 -2.85
CA ALA A 42 -21.07 0.55 -4.14
C ALA A 42 -21.74 1.93 -4.29
N GLY A 43 -21.51 2.59 -5.43
CA GLY A 43 -22.04 3.92 -5.70
C GLY A 43 -21.28 5.09 -5.04
N ASP A 44 -20.24 4.86 -4.24
CA ASP A 44 -19.35 5.93 -3.77
C ASP A 44 -18.27 6.22 -4.85
N PRO A 45 -18.20 7.44 -5.41
CA PRO A 45 -17.27 7.77 -6.49
C PRO A 45 -15.79 7.55 -6.12
N ARG A 46 -15.41 7.62 -4.84
CA ARG A 46 -14.04 7.32 -4.39
C ARG A 46 -13.75 5.82 -4.40
N SER A 47 -14.75 5.04 -4.01
CA SER A 47 -14.67 3.58 -4.04
C SER A 47 -14.49 3.07 -5.47
N GLU A 48 -15.13 3.74 -6.42
CA GLU A 48 -14.98 3.47 -7.85
C GLU A 48 -13.54 3.73 -8.32
N LEU A 49 -12.88 4.82 -7.87
CA LEU A 49 -11.45 5.04 -8.16
C LEU A 49 -10.55 3.96 -7.55
N VAL A 50 -10.82 3.53 -6.32
CA VAL A 50 -10.06 2.43 -5.67
C VAL A 50 -10.25 1.13 -6.45
N LEU A 51 -11.47 0.81 -6.88
CA LEU A 51 -11.77 -0.36 -7.69
C LEU A 51 -11.04 -0.32 -9.03
N ALA A 52 -11.06 0.82 -9.73
CA ALA A 52 -10.27 1.00 -10.95
C ALA A 52 -8.78 0.71 -10.71
N LEU A 53 -8.19 1.31 -9.67
CA LEU A 53 -6.79 1.14 -9.33
C LEU A 53 -6.39 -0.32 -9.13
N VAL A 54 -7.22 -1.11 -8.42
CA VAL A 54 -6.86 -2.48 -8.01
C VAL A 54 -7.40 -3.59 -8.93
N LYS A 55 -8.39 -3.30 -9.78
CA LYS A 55 -9.06 -4.29 -10.64
C LYS A 55 -8.74 -4.17 -12.11
N GLU A 56 -8.41 -2.99 -12.60
CA GLU A 56 -8.20 -2.78 -14.04
C GLU A 56 -6.73 -2.90 -14.40
N GLU A 57 -6.48 -3.43 -15.60
CA GLU A 57 -5.13 -3.59 -16.14
C GLU A 57 -4.35 -2.27 -16.15
N ARG A 58 -5.05 -1.16 -16.41
CA ARG A 58 -4.50 0.19 -16.49
C ARG A 58 -4.80 1.04 -15.26
N GLY A 59 -5.24 0.43 -14.16
CA GLY A 59 -5.61 1.13 -12.91
C GLY A 59 -4.52 2.07 -12.38
N MET A 60 -3.25 1.71 -12.57
CA MET A 60 -2.10 2.53 -12.13
C MET A 60 -1.99 3.89 -12.84
N ALA A 61 -2.68 4.11 -13.97
CA ALA A 61 -2.71 5.42 -14.61
C ALA A 61 -3.31 6.49 -13.69
N LEU A 62 -4.18 6.10 -12.75
CA LEU A 62 -4.73 6.98 -11.71
C LEU A 62 -3.65 7.62 -10.82
N LEU A 63 -2.52 6.95 -10.64
CA LEU A 63 -1.42 7.43 -9.79
C LEU A 63 -0.30 8.09 -10.60
N PHE A 64 -0.10 7.65 -11.85
CA PHE A 64 1.09 8.02 -12.62
C PHE A 64 0.83 8.99 -13.76
N ASN A 65 -0.42 9.31 -14.08
CA ASN A 65 -0.76 10.28 -15.13
C ASN A 65 -1.44 11.51 -14.48
N ASP A 66 -1.28 12.69 -15.08
CA ASP A 66 -1.79 13.94 -14.48
C ASP A 66 -3.31 14.13 -14.61
N ASN A 67 -3.93 13.59 -15.67
CA ASN A 67 -5.38 13.67 -15.87
C ASN A 67 -5.92 12.41 -16.57
N PRO A 68 -5.91 11.24 -15.90
CA PRO A 68 -6.29 9.97 -16.48
C PRO A 68 -7.81 9.79 -16.64
N LEU A 69 -8.63 10.72 -16.14
CA LEU A 69 -10.08 10.62 -16.01
C LEU A 69 -10.85 11.37 -17.12
N ASP A 70 -10.24 11.58 -18.29
CA ASP A 70 -10.89 12.22 -19.44
C ASP A 70 -11.75 11.24 -20.26
N SER A 71 -11.51 9.94 -20.10
CA SER A 71 -12.28 8.84 -20.68
C SER A 71 -12.63 7.79 -19.61
N ASP A 72 -13.61 6.93 -19.91
CA ASP A 72 -13.94 5.80 -19.03
C ASP A 72 -12.94 4.64 -19.12
N GLU A 73 -12.23 4.54 -20.25
CA GLU A 73 -11.06 3.69 -20.39
C GLU A 73 -9.82 4.44 -19.92
N LEU A 74 -9.07 3.86 -18.98
CA LEU A 74 -7.84 4.45 -18.49
C LEU A 74 -6.73 4.36 -19.56
N PRO A 75 -5.90 5.41 -19.71
CA PRO A 75 -4.70 5.34 -20.54
C PRO A 75 -3.67 4.38 -19.92
N TYR A 76 -2.63 4.03 -20.66
CA TYR A 76 -1.49 3.33 -20.04
C TYR A 76 -0.81 4.22 -19.00
N PRO A 77 -0.33 3.65 -17.88
CA PRO A 77 0.43 4.40 -16.89
C PRO A 77 1.75 4.89 -17.49
N ASP A 78 2.10 6.14 -17.18
CA ASP A 78 3.40 6.72 -17.50
C ASP A 78 4.51 5.89 -16.83
N ALA A 79 5.32 5.22 -17.66
CA ALA A 79 6.36 4.31 -17.20
C ALA A 79 7.51 5.03 -16.50
N ASP A 80 7.87 6.24 -16.94
CA ASP A 80 8.96 7.01 -16.35
C ASP A 80 8.57 7.52 -14.97
N ARG A 81 7.31 7.97 -14.81
CA ARG A 81 6.76 8.35 -13.50
C ARG A 81 6.60 7.14 -12.59
N ALA A 82 6.08 6.03 -13.09
CA ALA A 82 6.00 4.78 -12.32
C ALA A 82 7.38 4.36 -11.81
N ALA A 83 8.42 4.43 -12.66
CA ALA A 83 9.78 4.12 -12.29
C ALA A 83 10.37 5.14 -11.28
N ALA A 84 10.04 6.43 -11.42
CA ALA A 84 10.47 7.47 -10.49
C ALA A 84 9.92 7.24 -9.08
N PHE A 85 8.67 6.80 -8.95
CA PHE A 85 8.03 6.56 -7.65
C PHE A 85 8.20 5.15 -7.09
N SER A 86 8.59 4.16 -7.91
CA SER A 86 8.73 2.77 -7.46
C SER A 86 9.91 2.60 -6.49
N PRO A 87 9.67 2.20 -5.22
CA PRO A 87 10.74 1.98 -4.25
C PRO A 87 11.74 0.92 -4.73
N LEU A 88 11.23 -0.14 -5.36
CA LEU A 88 12.05 -1.21 -5.93
C LEU A 88 13.01 -0.73 -7.02
N VAL A 89 12.52 0.15 -7.91
CA VAL A 89 13.38 0.74 -8.95
C VAL A 89 14.43 1.64 -8.32
N GLN A 90 14.06 2.44 -7.32
CA GLN A 90 15.01 3.33 -6.64
C GLN A 90 16.10 2.58 -5.89
N VAL A 91 15.76 1.47 -5.20
CA VAL A 91 16.76 0.56 -4.60
C VAL A 91 17.72 0.02 -5.65
N ARG A 92 17.20 -0.51 -6.76
CA ARG A 92 18.03 -1.07 -7.84
C ARG A 92 18.92 -0.04 -8.53
N LYS A 93 18.53 1.24 -8.51
CA LYS A 93 19.35 2.36 -9.01
C LYS A 93 20.38 2.86 -8.00
N GLY A 94 20.35 2.39 -6.76
CA GLY A 94 21.20 2.90 -5.68
C GLY A 94 20.74 4.25 -5.11
N ASN A 95 19.53 4.71 -5.46
CA ASN A 95 18.97 6.00 -5.02
C ASN A 95 18.18 5.88 -3.71
N TYR A 96 18.11 4.69 -3.12
CA TYR A 96 17.36 4.42 -1.90
C TYR A 96 18.32 3.92 -0.83
N SER A 97 18.45 4.67 0.26
CA SER A 97 19.37 4.35 1.37
C SER A 97 18.69 4.36 2.75
N THR A 98 17.36 4.53 2.78
CA THR A 98 16.60 4.65 4.03
C THR A 98 16.41 3.28 4.66
N PRO A 99 16.84 3.06 5.93
CA PRO A 99 16.57 1.81 6.62
C PRO A 99 15.08 1.50 6.68
N THR A 100 14.67 0.29 6.31
CA THR A 100 13.25 -0.05 6.12
C THR A 100 12.89 -1.42 6.66
N TYR A 101 11.84 -1.48 7.48
CA TYR A 101 11.26 -2.73 7.96
C TYR A 101 9.90 -2.96 7.31
N LEU A 102 9.71 -4.14 6.73
CA LEU A 102 8.49 -4.54 6.06
C LEU A 102 7.75 -5.56 6.93
N VAL A 103 6.46 -5.34 7.16
CA VAL A 103 5.56 -6.33 7.76
C VAL A 103 4.49 -6.66 6.73
N PHE A 104 4.30 -7.94 6.42
CA PHE A 104 3.45 -8.36 5.32
C PHE A 104 2.71 -9.64 5.68
N GLY A 105 1.39 -9.66 5.47
CA GLY A 105 0.61 -10.90 5.53
C GLY A 105 0.90 -11.78 4.31
N ASP A 106 1.12 -13.09 4.52
CA ASP A 106 1.35 -14.02 3.41
C ASP A 106 0.07 -14.41 2.64
N GLU A 107 -1.10 -14.06 3.19
CA GLU A 107 -2.42 -14.20 2.56
C GLU A 107 -3.03 -12.84 2.16
N ASP A 108 -2.23 -11.78 2.08
CA ASP A 108 -2.69 -10.45 1.64
C ASP A 108 -3.36 -10.55 0.24
N GLU A 109 -4.66 -10.26 0.22
CA GLU A 109 -5.49 -10.32 -0.97
C GLU A 109 -5.39 -9.06 -1.84
N ILE A 110 -4.85 -7.98 -1.30
CA ILE A 110 -4.66 -6.69 -1.94
C ILE A 110 -3.20 -6.60 -2.39
N ALA A 111 -2.24 -6.34 -1.52
CA ALA A 111 -0.85 -6.22 -1.94
C ALA A 111 -0.21 -7.60 -2.14
N PRO A 112 0.38 -7.93 -3.31
CA PRO A 112 0.99 -9.24 -3.50
C PRO A 112 2.19 -9.46 -2.57
N PHE A 113 2.14 -10.47 -1.71
CA PHE A 113 3.25 -10.83 -0.79
C PHE A 113 4.61 -10.99 -1.51
N SER A 114 4.61 -11.55 -2.72
CA SER A 114 5.81 -11.70 -3.54
C SER A 114 6.52 -10.38 -3.85
N LYS A 115 5.79 -9.26 -3.89
CA LYS A 115 6.38 -7.93 -4.09
C LYS A 115 7.11 -7.43 -2.86
N GLY A 116 6.61 -7.73 -1.66
CA GLY A 116 7.34 -7.50 -0.41
C GLY A 116 8.65 -8.28 -0.35
N VAL A 117 8.61 -9.57 -0.72
CA VAL A 117 9.81 -10.42 -0.82
C VAL A 117 10.80 -9.89 -1.85
N GLU A 118 10.33 -9.50 -3.04
CA GLU A 118 11.15 -8.92 -4.10
C GLU A 118 11.85 -7.63 -3.63
N PHE A 119 11.13 -6.76 -2.93
CA PHE A 119 11.68 -5.51 -2.41
C PHE A 119 12.70 -5.74 -1.29
N SER A 120 12.41 -6.64 -0.33
CA SER A 120 13.34 -7.01 0.73
C SER A 120 14.67 -7.53 0.19
N ARG A 121 14.63 -8.44 -0.80
CA ARG A 121 15.84 -8.96 -1.46
C ARG A 121 16.61 -7.87 -2.20
N ALA A 122 15.89 -6.95 -2.86
CA ALA A 122 16.54 -5.85 -3.54
C ALA A 122 17.31 -4.96 -2.55
N MET A 123 16.73 -4.67 -1.38
CA MET A 123 17.40 -3.89 -0.32
C MET A 123 18.66 -4.60 0.18
N GLU A 124 18.57 -5.89 0.50
CA GLU A 124 19.71 -6.70 0.93
C GLU A 124 20.85 -6.67 -0.11
N ASN A 125 20.53 -6.90 -1.38
CA ASN A 125 21.51 -6.92 -2.46
C ASN A 125 22.20 -5.55 -2.70
N HIS A 126 21.58 -4.45 -2.28
CA HIS A 126 22.13 -3.10 -2.42
C HIS A 126 22.66 -2.53 -1.11
N GLY A 127 22.79 -3.37 -0.07
CA GLY A 127 23.33 -2.95 1.23
C GLY A 127 22.44 -1.96 1.99
N VAL A 128 21.14 -1.91 1.67
CA VAL A 128 20.17 -1.09 2.41
C VAL A 128 19.75 -1.88 3.65
N GLU A 129 19.98 -1.30 4.84
CA GLU A 129 19.59 -1.92 6.10
C GLU A 129 18.08 -2.13 6.14
N GLY A 130 17.63 -3.35 6.43
CA GLY A 130 16.22 -3.61 6.46
C GLY A 130 15.84 -4.90 7.18
N GLY A 131 14.54 -5.08 7.31
CA GLY A 131 13.93 -6.29 7.85
C GLY A 131 12.65 -6.64 7.11
N PHE A 132 12.26 -7.90 7.17
CA PHE A 132 11.04 -8.40 6.55
C PHE A 132 10.40 -9.45 7.45
N LEU A 133 9.16 -9.19 7.84
CA LEU A 133 8.37 -10.08 8.67
C LEU A 133 7.14 -10.54 7.91
N ALA A 134 7.14 -11.82 7.56
CA ALA A 134 5.98 -12.51 7.01
C ALA A 134 5.06 -12.95 8.16
N VAL A 135 3.84 -12.41 8.19
CA VAL A 135 2.83 -12.79 9.17
C VAL A 135 1.94 -13.87 8.56
N LYS A 136 2.08 -15.09 9.07
CA LYS A 136 1.40 -16.27 8.52
C LYS A 136 -0.12 -16.18 8.68
N GLY A 137 -0.86 -16.44 7.60
CA GLY A 137 -2.32 -16.38 7.52
C GLY A 137 -2.91 -14.98 7.58
N ALA A 138 -2.07 -13.93 7.64
CA ALA A 138 -2.55 -12.56 7.77
C ALA A 138 -2.99 -11.99 6.41
N LYS A 139 -4.10 -11.25 6.46
CA LYS A 139 -4.70 -10.50 5.35
C LYS A 139 -4.25 -9.05 5.35
N HIS A 140 -4.69 -8.26 4.38
CA HIS A 140 -4.22 -6.88 4.18
C HIS A 140 -4.32 -5.97 5.42
N ILE A 141 -5.44 -6.05 6.16
CA ILE A 141 -5.75 -5.16 7.30
C ILE A 141 -5.69 -5.87 8.66
N TYR A 142 -4.85 -6.91 8.77
CA TYR A 142 -4.81 -7.78 9.96
C TYR A 142 -4.42 -7.05 11.26
N ASP A 143 -3.81 -5.87 11.16
CA ASP A 143 -3.19 -5.13 12.26
C ASP A 143 -4.10 -4.08 12.92
N LEU A 144 -5.27 -3.78 12.35
CA LEU A 144 -6.16 -2.71 12.81
C LEU A 144 -6.62 -2.84 14.28
N ASP A 145 -6.81 -4.07 14.75
CA ASP A 145 -7.27 -4.34 16.12
C ASP A 145 -6.13 -4.74 17.07
N LEU A 146 -4.88 -4.67 16.63
CA LEU A 146 -3.73 -5.03 17.47
C LEU A 146 -3.43 -3.93 18.48
N ALA A 147 -3.55 -4.26 19.77
CA ALA A 147 -3.14 -3.37 20.85
C ALA A 147 -1.67 -3.61 21.24
N PRO A 148 -0.88 -2.55 21.50
CA PRO A 148 0.47 -2.69 22.06
C PRO A 148 0.50 -3.60 23.28
N GLY A 149 1.43 -4.56 23.28
CA GLY A 149 1.60 -5.55 24.36
C GLY A 149 0.77 -6.83 24.23
N SER A 150 -0.22 -6.87 23.33
CA SER A 150 -0.92 -8.12 22.97
C SER A 150 0.03 -9.10 22.26
N GLU A 151 -0.30 -10.39 22.28
CA GLU A 151 0.50 -11.41 21.58
C GLU A 151 0.52 -11.17 20.06
N GLY A 152 -0.62 -10.79 19.47
CA GLY A 152 -0.69 -10.43 18.05
C GLY A 152 0.18 -9.23 17.70
N TRP A 153 0.25 -8.22 18.56
CA TRP A 153 1.16 -7.09 18.39
C TRP A 153 2.63 -7.52 18.45
N LYS A 154 3.02 -8.27 19.49
CA LYS A 154 4.40 -8.73 19.69
C LYS A 154 4.89 -9.60 18.53
N MET A 155 4.03 -10.44 17.97
CA MET A 155 4.37 -11.31 16.84
C MET A 155 4.28 -10.60 15.48
N GLY A 156 3.41 -9.60 15.36
CA GLY A 156 3.10 -8.92 14.10
C GLY A 156 3.92 -7.65 13.90
N VAL A 157 3.51 -6.55 14.53
CA VAL A 157 4.07 -5.21 14.23
C VAL A 157 5.16 -4.77 15.21
N GLY A 158 5.20 -5.34 16.41
CA GLY A 158 6.18 -5.03 17.46
C GLY A 158 7.64 -5.06 16.99
N PRO A 159 8.11 -6.09 16.26
CA PRO A 159 9.48 -6.15 15.77
C PRO A 159 9.85 -5.00 14.82
N GLY A 160 8.87 -4.45 14.10
CA GLY A 160 9.06 -3.26 13.26
C GLY A 160 9.31 -2.00 14.09
N TYR A 161 8.61 -1.85 15.22
CA TYR A 161 8.87 -0.75 16.15
C TYR A 161 10.26 -0.85 16.78
N ASP A 162 10.67 -2.05 17.20
CA ASP A 162 12.01 -2.29 17.75
C ASP A 162 13.10 -1.92 16.73
N PHE A 163 12.92 -2.30 15.45
CA PHE A 163 13.81 -1.89 14.38
C PHE A 163 13.89 -0.35 14.26
N LEU A 164 12.76 0.34 14.21
CA LEU A 164 12.72 1.80 14.06
C LEU A 164 13.40 2.52 15.24
N LEU A 165 13.12 2.10 16.47
CA LEU A 165 13.74 2.68 17.67
C LEU A 165 15.27 2.49 17.66
N ASN A 166 15.74 1.30 17.29
CA ASN A 166 17.17 1.04 17.13
C ASN A 166 17.81 1.92 16.04
N GLN A 167 17.12 2.19 14.92
CA GLN A 167 17.64 3.09 13.88
C GLN A 167 17.77 4.53 14.39
N ILE A 168 16.77 5.00 15.15
CA ILE A 168 16.79 6.35 15.74
C ILE A 168 17.94 6.48 16.74
N GLU A 169 18.13 5.48 17.60
CA GLU A 169 19.24 5.46 18.57
C GLU A 169 20.60 5.47 17.87
N LYS A 170 20.82 4.59 16.88
CA LYS A 170 22.04 4.57 16.06
C LYS A 170 22.30 5.94 15.40
N ALA A 171 21.26 6.55 14.85
CA ALA A 171 21.36 7.86 14.20
C ALA A 171 21.70 8.98 15.19
N HIS A 172 21.19 8.91 16.42
CA HIS A 172 21.56 9.83 17.50
C HIS A 172 23.02 9.66 17.90
N LEU A 173 23.47 8.43 18.14
CA LEU A 173 24.85 8.13 18.54
C LEU A 173 25.90 8.51 17.48
N ARG A 174 25.59 8.39 16.19
CA ARG A 174 26.50 8.81 15.09
C ARG A 174 26.71 10.34 15.01
N ARG A 175 25.90 11.14 15.71
CA ARG A 175 26.00 12.60 15.72
C ARG A 175 26.83 13.14 16.89
N LEU A 176 27.20 12.29 17.84
CA LEU A 176 28.08 12.59 18.97
C LEU A 176 29.53 12.28 18.59
#